data_AF-A0AAD9ZKH4-F1
#
_entry.id   AF-A0AAD9ZKH4-F1
#
_cell.length_a   1.000
_cell.length_b   1.000
_cell.length_c   1.000
_cell.angle_alpha   90.00
_cell.angle_beta   90.00
_cell.angle_gamma   90.00
#
_symmetry.space_group_name_H-M   'P 1'
#
loop_
_entity.id
_entity.type
_entity.pdbx_description
1 polymer ?
#
loop_
_entity_poly.entity_id
_entity_poly.type
_entity_poly.pdbx_seq_one_letter_code
_entity_poly.pdbx_strand_id
1 'polypeptide(L)'
;MIADRLYRCVCKLQWMNKFIGGMVSHLEFWHSDHQPILLDTDPNPFQGSNSLHSQCRFHFEECWAEEVGCESIVNRVWQSPMLNDAMQDFLEKVRLSKV
;
A
#
# COMPACT_ATOMS: atom_id res chain seq x y z
N MET A 1 -0.35 13.73 -22.94
CA MET A 1 -0.59 14.24 -21.58
C MET A 1 -0.16 13.14 -20.63
N ILE A 2 0.77 13.43 -19.73
CA ILE A 2 1.14 12.51 -18.65
C ILE A 2 0.05 12.68 -17.59
N ALA A 3 -0.71 11.63 -17.31
CA ALA A 3 -1.73 11.64 -16.28
C ALA A 3 -1.07 11.22 -14.96
N ASP A 4 -0.67 12.21 -14.15
CA ASP A 4 -0.14 11.92 -12.82
C ASP A 4 -1.29 11.56 -11.87
N ARG A 5 -1.18 10.39 -11.22
CA ARG A 5 -2.16 9.93 -10.22
C ARG A 5 -1.94 10.68 -8.90
N LEU A 6 -2.49 11.88 -8.80
CA LEU A 6 -2.28 12.77 -7.65
C LEU A 6 -3.16 12.43 -6.43
N TYR A 7 -4.27 11.72 -6.63
CA TYR A 7 -5.26 11.49 -5.58
C TYR A 7 -5.07 10.14 -4.89
N ARG A 8 -4.85 10.16 -3.58
CA ARG A 8 -4.72 8.98 -2.73
C ARG A 8 -5.65 9.10 -1.51
N CYS A 9 -6.30 8.01 -1.14
CA CYS A 9 -7.05 7.91 0.11
C CYS A 9 -6.19 7.17 1.15
N VAL A 10 -6.01 7.78 2.32
CA VAL A 10 -5.23 7.21 3.43
C VAL A 10 -6.15 7.17 4.65
N CYS A 11 -6.12 6.08 5.40
CA CYS A 11 -6.94 5.93 6.60
C CYS A 11 -6.18 5.24 7.73
N LYS A 12 -6.64 5.46 8.95
CA LYS A 12 -6.12 4.78 10.16
C LYS A 12 -6.65 3.34 10.20
N LEU A 13 -5.90 2.46 10.88
CA LEU A 13 -6.34 1.08 11.11
C LEU A 13 -7.72 1.00 11.78
N GLN A 14 -7.98 1.88 12.75
CA GLN A 14 -9.30 1.96 13.41
C GLN A 14 -10.43 2.29 12.44
N TRP A 15 -10.15 3.07 11.39
CA TRP A 15 -11.13 3.42 10.36
C TRP A 15 -11.38 2.24 9.42
N MET A 16 -10.31 1.55 8.99
CA MET A 16 -10.44 0.30 8.20
C MET A 16 -11.25 -0.76 8.92
N ASN A 17 -11.06 -0.91 10.23
CA ASN A 17 -11.80 -1.87 11.04
C ASN A 17 -13.28 -1.49 11.21
N LYS A 18 -13.61 -0.20 11.11
CA LYS A 18 -14.99 0.29 11.22
C LYS A 18 -15.77 0.09 9.92
N PHE A 19 -15.10 0.28 8.78
CA PHE A 19 -15.70 0.18 7.45
C PHE A 19 -15.05 -0.98 6.69
N ILE A 20 -15.35 -2.19 7.17
CA ILE A 20 -14.85 -3.42 6.56
C ILE A 20 -15.40 -3.50 5.13
N GLY A 21 -14.50 -3.69 4.16
CA GLY A 21 -14.91 -3.72 2.76
C GLY A 21 -14.90 -2.38 2.06
N GLY A 22 -14.68 -1.27 2.77
CA GLY A 22 -14.70 0.08 2.20
C GLY A 22 -13.84 0.20 0.94
N MET A 23 -14.41 0.81 -0.10
CA MET A 23 -13.85 0.82 -1.45
C MET A 23 -13.62 2.24 -1.94
N VAL A 24 -12.52 2.44 -2.67
CA VAL A 24 -12.20 3.71 -3.30
C VAL A 24 -12.24 3.53 -4.82
N SER A 25 -13.06 4.34 -5.50
CA SER A 25 -13.17 4.36 -6.96
C SER A 25 -13.00 5.77 -7.50
N HIS A 26 -12.56 5.89 -8.75
CA HIS A 26 -12.56 7.18 -9.44
C HIS A 26 -13.86 7.30 -10.24
N LEU A 27 -14.50 8.47 -10.17
CA LEU A 27 -15.67 8.80 -10.98
C LEU A 27 -15.27 9.35 -12.34
N GLU A 28 -16.20 9.45 -13.27
CA GLU A 28 -15.90 10.06 -14.58
C GLU A 28 -15.53 11.54 -14.45
N PHE A 29 -14.69 12.00 -15.38
CA PHE A 29 -14.33 13.42 -15.47
C PHE A 29 -15.56 14.27 -15.72
N TRP A 30 -15.66 15.41 -15.02
CA TRP A 30 -16.77 16.34 -15.20
C TRP A 30 -16.30 17.78 -15.12
N HIS A 31 -16.07 18.39 -16.28
CA HIS A 31 -15.75 19.82 -16.44
C HIS A 31 -14.56 20.38 -15.63
N SER A 32 -13.77 19.51 -14.99
CA SER A 32 -12.51 19.81 -14.30
C SER A 32 -11.42 18.91 -14.85
N ASP A 33 -10.19 19.40 -14.79
CA ASP A 33 -8.94 18.67 -15.00
C ASP A 33 -8.65 17.62 -13.91
N HIS A 34 -9.52 17.50 -12.91
CA HIS A 34 -9.41 16.54 -11.83
C HIS A 34 -10.51 15.47 -11.89
N GLN A 35 -10.10 14.23 -11.63
CA GLN A 35 -11.01 13.09 -11.53
C GLN A 35 -11.50 12.93 -10.09
N PRO A 36 -12.80 13.06 -9.79
CA PRO A 36 -13.31 12.89 -8.44
C PRO A 36 -13.06 11.47 -7.93
N ILE A 37 -12.81 11.34 -6.63
CA ILE A 37 -12.73 10.05 -5.94
C ILE A 37 -13.96 9.85 -5.08
N LEU A 38 -14.55 8.66 -5.16
CA LEU A 38 -15.62 8.19 -4.29
C LEU A 38 -15.07 7.17 -3.29
N LEU A 39 -15.36 7.41 -2.00
CA LEU A 39 -15.14 6.45 -0.92
C LEU A 39 -16.49 5.85 -0.53
N ASP A 40 -16.71 4.59 -0.86
CA ASP A 40 -17.87 3.82 -0.44
C ASP A 40 -17.57 3.09 0.87
N THR A 41 -18.32 3.40 1.92
CA THR A 41 -18.15 2.82 3.25
C THR A 41 -18.98 1.56 3.50
N ASP A 42 -19.91 1.25 2.61
CA ASP A 42 -20.80 0.07 2.70
C ASP A 42 -21.05 -0.51 1.30
N PRO A 43 -19.99 -0.98 0.61
CA PRO A 43 -20.13 -1.46 -0.76
C PRO A 43 -20.86 -2.80 -0.80
N ASN A 44 -21.60 -3.03 -1.88
CA ASN A 44 -22.27 -4.29 -2.13
C ASN A 44 -21.24 -5.45 -2.05
N PRO A 45 -21.46 -6.50 -1.24
CA PRO A 45 -20.50 -7.58 -1.00
C PRO A 45 -20.04 -8.31 -2.28
N PHE A 46 -20.85 -8.26 -3.35
CA PHE A 46 -20.49 -8.85 -4.64
C PHE A 46 -19.55 -7.98 -5.49
N GLN A 47 -19.30 -6.72 -5.10
CA GLN A 47 -18.46 -5.79 -5.85
C GLN A 47 -17.00 -5.71 -5.33
N GLY A 48 -16.70 -6.17 -4.11
CA GLY A 48 -15.44 -5.87 -3.42
C GLY A 48 -14.55 -7.06 -2.99
N SER A 49 -14.97 -8.31 -3.18
CA SER A 49 -14.37 -9.48 -2.53
C SER A 49 -12.91 -9.81 -2.93
N ASN A 50 -12.43 -9.38 -4.10
CA ASN A 50 -11.23 -10.01 -4.67
C ASN A 50 -9.91 -9.26 -4.50
N SER A 51 -9.83 -8.13 -3.77
CA SER A 51 -8.58 -7.35 -3.87
C SER A 51 -8.09 -6.55 -2.67
N LEU A 52 -8.79 -6.47 -1.53
CA LEU A 52 -8.26 -5.69 -0.38
C LEU A 52 -6.86 -6.15 0.06
N HIS A 53 -6.59 -7.45 0.04
CA HIS A 53 -5.24 -7.98 0.35
C HIS A 53 -4.21 -7.74 -0.76
N SER A 54 -4.66 -7.70 -2.03
CA SER A 54 -3.81 -7.46 -3.21
C SER A 54 -3.44 -5.97 -3.39
N GLN A 55 -4.35 -5.06 -3.01
CA GLN A 55 -4.19 -3.62 -3.10
C GLN A 55 -3.48 -2.99 -1.90
N CYS A 56 -3.41 -3.68 -0.77
CA CYS A 56 -2.59 -3.26 0.38
C CYS A 56 -1.16 -3.82 0.33
N ARG A 57 -0.60 -4.06 -0.87
CA ARG A 57 0.85 -4.29 -0.96
C ARG A 57 1.54 -2.96 -0.72
N PHE A 58 2.25 -2.87 0.39
CA PHE A 58 3.16 -1.77 0.66
C PHE A 58 4.14 -1.64 -0.50
N HIS A 59 4.21 -0.45 -1.10
CA HIS A 59 5.16 -0.12 -2.15
C HIS A 59 6.06 0.99 -1.62
N PHE A 60 7.35 0.68 -1.49
CA PHE A 60 8.35 1.67 -1.10
C PHE A 60 8.63 2.59 -2.30
N GLU A 61 8.52 3.90 -2.12
CA GLU A 61 8.86 4.89 -3.15
C GLU A 61 10.26 5.45 -2.91
N GLU A 62 11.01 5.71 -3.97
CA GLU A 62 12.41 6.19 -3.90
C GLU A 62 12.56 7.46 -3.07
N CYS A 63 11.60 8.38 -3.15
CA CYS A 63 11.59 9.61 -2.36
C CYS A 63 11.59 9.37 -0.84
N TRP A 64 11.14 8.19 -0.37
CA TRP A 64 11.22 7.86 1.05
C TRP A 64 12.64 7.55 1.51
N ALA A 65 13.55 7.14 0.62
CA ALA A 65 14.95 6.93 0.97
C ALA A 65 15.66 8.22 1.41
N GLU A 66 15.16 9.38 0.96
CA GLU A 66 15.68 10.71 1.32
C GLU A 66 15.07 11.26 2.63
N GLU A 67 14.06 10.58 3.21
CA GLU A 67 13.40 11.03 4.44
C GLU A 67 14.27 10.73 5.66
N VAL A 68 14.42 11.73 6.55
CA VAL A 68 15.36 11.72 7.69
C VAL A 68 15.11 10.55 8.66
N GLY A 69 13.89 10.02 8.73
CA GLY A 69 13.52 8.88 9.55
C GLY A 69 13.70 7.52 8.89
N CYS A 70 13.75 7.44 7.56
CA CYS A 70 13.70 6.18 6.83
C CYS A 70 14.84 5.23 7.21
N GLU A 71 16.09 5.69 7.13
CA GLU A 71 17.26 4.88 7.51
C GLU A 71 17.17 4.34 8.94
N SER A 72 16.73 5.19 9.88
CA SER A 72 16.62 4.82 11.29
C SER A 72 15.56 3.73 11.53
N ILE A 73 14.40 3.83 10.87
CA ILE A 73 13.31 2.85 10.97
C ILE A 73 13.77 1.53 10.37
N VAL A 74 14.37 1.60 9.19
CA VAL A 74 14.87 0.45 8.44
C VAL A 74 15.90 -0.33 9.26
N ASN A 75 16.93 0.35 9.77
CA ASN A 75 17.97 -0.28 10.60
C ASN A 75 17.40 -0.91 11.88
N ARG A 76 16.48 -0.21 12.56
CA ARG A 76 15.85 -0.71 13.78
C ARG A 76 15.02 -1.97 13.52
N VAL A 77 14.23 -1.99 12.44
CA VAL A 77 13.37 -3.14 12.11
C VAL A 77 14.21 -4.32 11.62
N TRP A 78 15.26 -4.07 10.85
CA TRP A 78 16.14 -5.14 10.37
C TRP A 78 16.95 -5.82 11.48
N GLN A 79 17.24 -5.13 12.57
CA GLN A 79 17.87 -5.72 13.75
C GLN A 79 16.90 -6.47 14.67
N SER A 80 15.60 -6.50 14.35
CA SER A 80 14.60 -7.22 15.14
C SER A 80 14.78 -8.74 15.01
N PRO A 81 14.79 -9.50 16.13
CA PRO A 81 14.97 -10.95 16.13
C PRO A 81 14.01 -11.68 15.18
N MET A 82 12.74 -11.25 15.12
CA MET A 82 11.73 -11.88 14.26
C MET A 82 11.98 -11.68 12.78
N LEU A 83 12.63 -10.58 12.38
CA LEU A 83 12.91 -10.30 10.97
C LEU A 83 14.20 -10.97 10.52
N ASN A 84 15.17 -11.15 11.42
CA ASN A 84 16.42 -11.85 11.12
C ASN A 84 16.16 -13.27 10.60
N ASP A 85 15.24 -14.02 11.21
CA ASP A 85 14.89 -15.37 10.75
C ASP A 85 14.29 -15.32 9.32
N ALA A 86 13.34 -14.42 9.07
CA ALA A 86 12.74 -14.22 7.75
C ALA A 86 13.74 -13.71 6.70
N MET A 87 14.74 -12.91 7.11
CA MET A 87 15.82 -12.45 6.25
C MET A 87 16.77 -13.58 5.86
N GLN A 88 17.11 -14.48 6.77
CA GLN A 88 17.94 -15.64 6.46
C GLN A 88 17.25 -16.51 5.41
N ASP A 89 15.96 -16.79 5.59
CA ASP A 89 15.14 -17.51 4.61
C ASP A 89 15.10 -16.80 3.24
N PHE A 90 14.99 -15.48 3.24
CA PHE A 90 15.01 -14.69 2.00
C PHE A 90 16.37 -14.73 1.31
N LEU A 91 17.46 -14.56 2.04
CA LEU A 91 18.83 -14.58 1.52
C LEU A 91 19.18 -15.97 0.97
N GLU A 92 18.72 -17.04 1.62
CA GLU A 92 18.86 -18.41 1.12
C GLU A 92 18.11 -18.60 -0.20
N LYS A 93 16.86 -18.13 -0.29
CA LYS A 93 16.09 -18.14 -1.56
C LYS A 93 16.78 -17.36 -2.67
N VAL A 94 17.30 -16.16 -2.38
CA VAL A 94 18.03 -15.34 -3.35
C VAL A 94 19.29 -16.08 -3.83
N ARG A 95 20.03 -16.72 -2.91
CA ARG A 95 21.20 -17.53 -3.25
C ARG A 95 20.84 -18.71 -4.15
N LEU A 96 19.75 -19.41 -3.85
CA LEU A 96 19.25 -20.54 -4.64
C LEU A 96 18.70 -20.13 -6.02
N SER A 97 18.18 -18.91 -6.14
CA SER A 97 17.68 -18.36 -7.41
C SER A 97 18.75 -17.85 -8.37
N LYS A 98 20.03 -17.84 -7.97
CA LYS A 98 21.16 -17.42 -8.81
C LYS A 98 21.92 -18.59 -9.48
N VAL A 99 21.26 -19.75 -9.66
CA VAL A 99 21.76 -20.89 -10.47
C VAL A 99 21.06 -20.88 -11.82
#